data_AF-A0AAW7NAA6-F1
#
_entry.id   AF-A0AAW7NAA6-F1
#
_cell.length_a   1.000
_cell.length_b   1.000
_cell.length_c   1.000
_cell.angle_alpha   90.00
_cell.angle_beta   90.00
_cell.angle_gamma   90.00
#
_symmetry.space_group_name_H-M   'P 1'
#
loop_
_entity.id
_entity.type
_entity.pdbx_description
1 polymer ?
#
loop_
_entity_poly.entity_id
_entity_poly.type
_entity_poly.pdbx_seq_one_letter_code
_entity_poly.pdbx_strand_id
1 'polypeptide(L)'
;MRIEKGKVDIPESAYTEITRMNNVTEVRYISNRNSSISIQKLNADEYLELATGEIKEFKHTKDRTGNINSLYQTFRRLRMLINANFSGSNKEAMLTLTYRENMTDFHRLCTDFKNFVLRIKRVYPDLEYIRIAEPQGRGAWHLHVLVKRSNDDFYIENFKLEKMWGHGFTFVKNLRNVDNVGAYVSAYLADIPVNPDDELKDGKPKKVIKGGRLHMYPPHMRLYTKSKGIKKPESYIVPYRKIKKTDLGKSVFESSKILYDDNGNIITKIKTIQYNRKR
;
A
#
# COMPACT_ATOMS: atom_id res chain seq x y z
N MET A 1 -7.02 -24.63 6.91
CA MET A 1 -7.46 -23.78 5.79
C MET A 1 -6.30 -23.58 4.81
N ARG A 2 -6.54 -23.75 3.51
CA ARG A 2 -5.53 -23.71 2.44
C ARG A 2 -5.90 -22.67 1.37
N ILE A 3 -4.91 -22.03 0.75
CA ILE A 3 -5.10 -21.03 -0.32
C ILE A 3 -4.34 -21.48 -1.56
N GLU A 4 -4.99 -21.48 -2.72
CA GLU A 4 -4.38 -21.83 -4.00
C GLU A 4 -4.64 -20.81 -5.09
N LYS A 5 -3.72 -20.75 -6.05
CA LYS A 5 -3.99 -20.13 -7.34
C LYS A 5 -4.85 -21.07 -8.17
N GLY A 6 -5.87 -20.53 -8.82
CA GLY A 6 -6.74 -21.30 -9.68
C GLY A 6 -7.53 -20.39 -10.61
N LYS A 7 -8.07 -20.96 -11.69
CA LYS A 7 -8.92 -20.20 -12.62
C LYS A 7 -10.24 -19.86 -11.91
N VAL A 8 -10.55 -18.57 -11.84
CA VAL A 8 -11.82 -18.08 -11.32
C VAL A 8 -12.47 -17.25 -12.41
N ASP A 9 -13.68 -17.63 -12.79
CA ASP A 9 -14.52 -16.83 -13.67
C ASP A 9 -15.50 -16.01 -12.81
N ILE A 10 -15.76 -14.78 -13.22
CA ILE A 10 -16.69 -13.88 -12.52
C ILE A 10 -18.05 -14.04 -13.18
N PRO A 11 -19.08 -14.55 -12.47
CA PRO A 11 -20.42 -14.63 -13.03
C PRO A 11 -20.97 -13.23 -13.35
N GLU A 12 -21.69 -13.09 -14.45
CA GLU A 12 -22.26 -11.80 -14.90
C GLU A 12 -23.23 -11.18 -13.88
N SER A 13 -23.95 -12.02 -13.12
CA SER A 13 -24.83 -11.60 -12.03
C SER A 13 -24.09 -11.26 -10.72
N ALA A 14 -22.82 -11.65 -10.58
CA ALA A 14 -22.10 -11.50 -9.33
C ALA A 14 -21.75 -10.04 -9.03
N TYR A 15 -21.85 -9.66 -7.76
CA TYR A 15 -21.45 -8.33 -7.32
C TYR A 15 -19.93 -8.20 -7.17
N THR A 16 -19.39 -7.18 -7.82
CA THR A 16 -17.97 -6.84 -7.81
C THR A 16 -17.75 -5.49 -7.16
N GLU A 17 -16.66 -5.37 -6.40
CA GLU A 17 -16.18 -4.09 -5.90
C GLU A 17 -15.30 -3.45 -6.98
N ILE A 18 -15.64 -2.23 -7.37
CA ILE A 18 -14.86 -1.42 -8.30
C ILE A 18 -14.20 -0.31 -7.50
N THR A 19 -12.88 -0.17 -7.62
CA THR A 19 -12.14 0.93 -7.03
C THR A 19 -11.45 1.75 -8.11
N ARG A 20 -11.80 3.04 -8.21
CA ARG A 20 -11.25 3.98 -9.19
C ARG A 20 -10.09 4.78 -8.58
N MET A 21 -8.96 4.82 -9.29
CA MET A 21 -7.70 5.39 -8.82
C MET A 21 -6.96 6.09 -9.97
N ASN A 22 -7.43 7.27 -10.35
CA ASN A 22 -6.95 8.00 -11.53
C ASN A 22 -6.99 7.12 -12.80
N ASN A 23 -5.81 6.77 -13.34
CA ASN A 23 -5.69 5.97 -14.56
C ASN A 23 -5.93 4.47 -14.31
N VAL A 24 -5.86 4.03 -13.05
CA VAL A 24 -5.99 2.62 -12.67
C VAL A 24 -7.38 2.36 -12.12
N THR A 25 -8.03 1.30 -12.59
CA THR A 25 -9.27 0.79 -11.97
C THR A 25 -9.05 -0.65 -11.55
N GLU A 26 -9.38 -0.97 -10.31
CA GLU A 26 -9.37 -2.35 -9.81
C GLU A 26 -10.80 -2.88 -9.73
N VAL A 27 -11.03 -4.05 -10.32
CA VAL A 27 -12.27 -4.82 -10.20
C VAL A 27 -11.98 -6.05 -9.36
N ARG A 28 -12.73 -6.19 -8.26
CA ARG A 28 -12.55 -7.30 -7.32
C ARG A 28 -13.85 -8.07 -7.12
N TYR A 29 -13.77 -9.37 -7.36
CA TYR A 29 -14.79 -10.35 -7.10
C TYR A 29 -14.41 -11.19 -5.88
N ILE A 30 -15.38 -11.43 -5.01
CA ILE A 30 -15.29 -12.36 -3.88
C ILE A 30 -16.61 -13.12 -3.89
N SER A 31 -16.57 -14.45 -4.07
CA SER A 31 -17.78 -15.27 -4.21
C SER A 31 -18.60 -15.29 -2.93
N ASN A 32 -17.93 -15.47 -1.79
CA ASN A 32 -18.54 -15.47 -0.46
C ASN A 32 -17.97 -14.29 0.34
N ARG A 33 -18.75 -13.22 0.45
CA ARG A 33 -18.42 -12.05 1.26
C ARG A 33 -18.95 -12.27 2.66
N ASN A 34 -18.10 -12.06 3.66
CA ASN A 34 -18.60 -12.02 5.03
C ASN A 34 -19.45 -10.74 5.22
N SER A 35 -20.74 -10.91 5.46
CA SER A 35 -21.71 -9.84 5.68
C SER A 35 -22.18 -9.73 7.13
N SER A 36 -21.77 -10.66 8.00
CA SER A 36 -22.11 -10.66 9.41
C SER A 36 -20.87 -10.41 10.28
N ILE A 37 -21.08 -9.71 11.38
CA ILE A 37 -20.05 -9.53 12.41
C ILE A 37 -20.07 -10.82 13.25
N SER A 38 -18.93 -11.49 13.37
CA SER A 38 -18.80 -12.73 14.16
C SER A 38 -18.24 -12.49 15.56
N ILE A 39 -17.53 -11.36 15.77
CA ILE A 39 -16.91 -11.01 17.04
C ILE A 39 -17.14 -9.54 17.40
N GLN A 40 -17.23 -9.25 18.69
CA GLN A 40 -17.22 -7.89 19.23
C GLN A 40 -15.97 -7.69 20.08
N LYS A 41 -15.12 -6.74 19.69
CA LYS A 41 -13.92 -6.39 20.47
C LYS A 41 -14.33 -5.71 21.78
N LEU A 42 -13.82 -6.21 22.91
CA LEU A 42 -14.10 -5.65 24.23
C LEU A 42 -12.98 -4.70 24.67
N ASN A 43 -11.72 -5.16 24.61
CA ASN A 43 -10.54 -4.38 24.97
C ASN A 43 -9.33 -4.79 24.12
N ALA A 44 -8.11 -4.44 24.54
CA ALA A 44 -6.89 -4.75 23.78
C ALA A 44 -6.66 -6.26 23.63
N ASP A 45 -7.07 -7.03 24.63
CA ASP A 45 -6.70 -8.43 24.85
C ASP A 45 -7.88 -9.39 24.65
N GLU A 46 -9.13 -8.92 24.69
CA GLU A 46 -10.32 -9.78 24.70
C GLU A 46 -11.39 -9.39 23.64
N TYR A 47 -12.13 -10.39 23.18
CA TYR A 47 -13.31 -10.26 22.33
C TYR A 47 -14.42 -11.23 22.72
N LEU A 48 -15.66 -10.83 22.47
CA LEU A 48 -16.84 -11.67 22.56
C LEU A 48 -17.09 -12.37 21.22
N GLU A 49 -17.16 -13.70 21.22
CA GLU A 49 -17.64 -14.47 20.08
C GLU A 49 -19.17 -14.46 20.06
N LEU A 50 -19.78 -13.78 19.09
CA LEU A 50 -21.22 -13.49 19.10
C LEU A 50 -22.09 -14.74 18.93
N ALA A 51 -21.56 -15.79 18.31
CA ALA A 51 -22.29 -17.03 18.09
C ALA A 51 -22.45 -17.85 19.37
N THR A 52 -21.46 -17.83 20.27
CA THR A 52 -21.41 -18.65 21.48
C THR A 52 -21.64 -17.84 22.75
N GLY A 53 -21.42 -16.51 22.70
CA GLY A 53 -21.41 -15.64 23.87
C GLY A 53 -20.15 -15.74 24.71
N GLU A 54 -19.13 -16.50 24.27
CA GLU A 54 -17.89 -16.70 25.00
C GLU A 54 -16.93 -15.52 24.83
N ILE A 55 -16.27 -15.11 25.92
CA ILE A 55 -15.15 -14.18 25.88
C ILE A 55 -13.88 -14.98 25.61
N LYS A 56 -13.12 -14.57 24.58
CA LYS A 56 -11.88 -15.19 24.15
C LYS A 56 -10.77 -14.14 24.04
N GLU A 57 -9.53 -14.57 24.21
CA GLU A 57 -8.36 -13.70 24.13
C GLU A 57 -7.80 -13.58 22.69
N PHE A 58 -7.31 -12.39 22.35
CA PHE A 58 -6.56 -12.16 21.12
C PHE A 58 -5.16 -12.78 21.20
N LYS A 59 -4.73 -13.40 20.11
CA LYS A 59 -3.33 -13.82 19.95
C LYS A 59 -2.47 -12.63 19.54
N HIS A 60 -1.70 -12.09 20.48
CA HIS A 60 -0.74 -11.02 20.23
C HIS A 60 0.55 -11.55 19.61
N THR A 61 1.09 -10.84 18.61
CA THR A 61 2.39 -11.17 17.99
C THR A 61 3.46 -10.17 18.44
N LYS A 62 4.67 -10.67 18.70
CA LYS A 62 5.82 -9.85 19.15
C LYS A 62 6.34 -8.91 18.07
N ASP A 63 6.19 -9.29 16.81
CA ASP A 63 6.54 -8.49 15.64
C ASP A 63 5.52 -8.72 14.52
N ARG A 64 5.73 -8.07 13.37
CA ARG A 64 4.78 -8.11 12.24
C ARG A 64 4.88 -9.35 11.36
N THR A 65 5.91 -10.19 11.53
CA THR A 65 6.03 -11.43 10.77
C THR A 65 4.91 -12.41 11.12
N GLY A 66 4.43 -12.38 12.38
CA GLY A 66 3.30 -13.19 12.84
C GLY A 66 1.95 -12.85 12.19
N ASN A 67 1.85 -11.73 11.45
CA ASN A 67 0.65 -11.38 10.69
C ASN A 67 0.99 -10.74 9.33
N ILE A 68 1.68 -11.51 8.49
CA ILE A 68 2.08 -11.08 7.14
C ILE A 68 0.88 -10.70 6.25
N ASN A 69 -0.29 -11.31 6.47
CA ASN A 69 -1.52 -10.99 5.73
C ASN A 69 -2.02 -9.56 6.00
N SER A 70 -1.95 -9.10 7.25
CA SER A 70 -2.26 -7.71 7.60
C SER A 70 -1.32 -6.72 6.93
N LEU A 71 -0.03 -7.08 6.80
CA LEU A 71 0.95 -6.28 6.06
C LEU A 71 0.62 -6.22 4.56
N TYR A 72 0.30 -7.34 3.92
CA TYR A 72 -0.14 -7.37 2.52
C TYR A 72 -1.35 -6.44 2.28
N GLN A 73 -2.33 -6.47 3.18
CA GLN A 73 -3.48 -5.56 3.12
C GLN A 73 -3.08 -4.10 3.28
N THR A 74 -2.15 -3.81 4.20
CA THR A 74 -1.64 -2.46 4.44
C THR A 74 -0.95 -1.90 3.20
N PHE A 75 -0.08 -2.69 2.57
CA PHE A 75 0.60 -2.28 1.34
C PHE A 75 -0.34 -2.20 0.14
N ARG A 76 -1.34 -3.08 0.01
CA ARG A 76 -2.40 -2.92 -0.99
C ARG A 76 -3.13 -1.59 -0.81
N ARG A 77 -3.55 -1.25 0.42
CA ARG A 77 -4.20 0.02 0.74
C ARG A 77 -3.29 1.22 0.42
N LEU A 78 -1.99 1.12 0.69
CA LEU A 78 -1.01 2.12 0.31
C LEU A 78 -0.94 2.30 -1.21
N ARG A 79 -0.80 1.21 -1.98
CA ARG A 79 -0.79 1.24 -3.46
C ARG A 79 -2.04 1.94 -4.00
N MET A 80 -3.20 1.60 -3.45
CA MET A 80 -4.47 2.21 -3.85
C MET A 80 -4.53 3.71 -3.52
N LEU A 81 -4.06 4.09 -2.33
CA LEU A 81 -3.98 5.48 -1.91
C LEU A 81 -3.05 6.30 -2.80
N ILE A 82 -1.90 5.74 -3.18
CA ILE A 82 -0.95 6.37 -4.10
C ILE A 82 -1.61 6.54 -5.47
N ASN A 83 -2.16 5.48 -6.07
CA ASN A 83 -2.78 5.55 -7.39
C ASN A 83 -3.98 6.51 -7.44
N ALA A 84 -4.71 6.68 -6.34
CA ALA A 84 -5.81 7.65 -6.27
C ALA A 84 -5.34 9.11 -6.22
N ASN A 85 -4.07 9.38 -5.92
CA ASN A 85 -3.58 10.74 -5.68
C ASN A 85 -2.44 11.18 -6.59
N PHE A 86 -1.75 10.22 -7.22
CA PHE A 86 -0.58 10.42 -8.06
C PHE A 86 -0.87 9.83 -9.43
N SER A 87 -0.51 10.56 -10.48
CA SER A 87 -0.86 10.29 -11.87
C SER A 87 0.35 10.25 -12.82
N GLY A 88 1.53 10.51 -12.27
CA GLY A 88 2.79 10.60 -12.98
C GLY A 88 2.97 11.94 -13.71
N SER A 89 2.48 13.03 -13.12
CA SER A 89 2.63 14.38 -13.67
C SER A 89 3.97 15.02 -13.27
N ASN A 90 4.34 16.15 -13.90
CA ASN A 90 5.53 16.92 -13.54
C ASN A 90 5.45 17.57 -12.15
N LYS A 91 4.25 17.60 -11.56
CA LYS A 91 3.97 18.15 -10.22
C LYS A 91 4.28 17.16 -9.11
N GLU A 92 4.75 15.95 -9.45
CA GLU A 92 4.87 14.81 -8.57
C GLU A 92 6.32 14.30 -8.52
N ALA A 93 6.80 14.01 -7.31
CA ALA A 93 8.10 13.38 -7.11
C ALA A 93 8.07 12.40 -5.93
N MET A 94 9.03 11.48 -5.92
CA MET A 94 9.38 10.66 -4.78
C MET A 94 10.70 11.19 -4.20
N LEU A 95 10.66 11.57 -2.93
CA LEU A 95 11.81 11.96 -2.15
C LEU A 95 12.25 10.79 -1.29
N THR A 96 13.54 10.69 -1.07
CA THR A 96 14.20 9.66 -0.28
C THR A 96 15.00 10.41 0.78
N LEU A 97 14.65 10.26 2.07
CA LEU A 97 15.32 10.94 3.18
C LEU A 97 16.00 9.89 4.06
N THR A 98 17.32 10.01 4.20
CA THR A 98 18.16 9.02 4.86
C THR A 98 18.94 9.67 6.00
N TYR A 99 18.98 9.03 7.17
CA TYR A 99 19.87 9.46 8.24
C TYR A 99 21.32 9.12 7.91
N ARG A 100 22.28 9.96 8.29
CA ARG A 100 23.70 9.60 8.25
C ARG A 100 24.03 8.60 9.35
N GLU A 101 23.59 8.89 10.57
CA GLU A 101 23.70 7.99 11.73
C GLU A 101 22.76 6.76 11.61
N ASN A 102 22.99 5.74 12.44
CA ASN A 102 22.11 4.57 12.51
C ASN A 102 20.87 4.84 13.38
N MET A 103 19.99 5.75 12.95
CA MET A 103 18.85 6.21 13.74
C MET A 103 17.71 5.17 13.75
N THR A 104 17.42 4.55 14.90
CA THR A 104 16.39 3.50 15.05
C THR A 104 15.16 3.92 15.87
N ASP A 105 15.15 5.11 16.47
CA ASP A 105 14.05 5.66 17.25
C ASP A 105 12.91 6.19 16.35
N PHE A 106 11.79 5.47 16.32
CA PHE A 106 10.62 5.86 15.52
C PHE A 106 9.94 7.16 16.00
N HIS A 107 10.02 7.50 17.28
CA HIS A 107 9.46 8.76 17.79
C HIS A 107 10.27 9.94 17.25
N ARG A 108 11.61 9.86 17.34
CA ARG A 108 12.51 10.82 16.71
C ARG A 108 12.25 10.94 15.20
N LEU A 109 12.05 9.83 14.49
CA LEU A 109 11.69 9.84 13.06
C LEU A 109 10.46 10.72 12.77
N CYS A 110 9.44 10.63 13.63
CA CYS A 110 8.21 11.39 13.47
C CYS A 110 8.41 12.88 13.72
N THR A 111 9.17 13.24 14.76
CA THR A 111 9.52 14.62 15.08
C THR A 111 10.38 15.27 13.99
N ASP A 112 11.43 14.60 13.54
CA ASP A 112 12.33 15.10 12.49
C ASP A 112 11.59 15.27 11.17
N PHE A 113 10.70 14.33 10.82
CA PHE A 113 9.85 14.46 9.64
C PHE A 113 8.86 15.63 9.74
N LYS A 114 8.26 15.87 10.92
CA LYS A 114 7.37 17.03 11.13
C LYS A 114 8.13 18.33 10.88
N ASN A 115 9.35 18.45 11.39
CA ASN A 115 10.21 19.62 11.19
C ASN A 115 10.61 19.80 9.72
N PHE A 116 10.93 18.70 9.03
CA PHE A 116 11.16 18.70 7.59
C PHE A 116 9.94 19.22 6.81
N VAL A 117 8.74 18.73 7.13
CA VAL A 117 7.49 19.17 6.49
C VAL A 117 7.26 20.67 6.71
N LEU A 118 7.52 21.20 7.91
CA LEU A 118 7.42 22.63 8.17
C LEU A 118 8.37 23.44 7.27
N ARG A 119 9.62 22.98 7.09
CA ARG A 119 10.61 23.66 6.25
C ARG A 119 10.24 23.62 4.76
N ILE A 120 9.88 22.45 4.23
CA ILE A 120 9.55 22.32 2.80
C ILE A 120 8.23 23.04 2.46
N LYS A 121 7.24 23.05 3.37
CA LYS A 121 5.98 23.79 3.16
C LYS A 121 6.13 25.31 3.21
N ARG A 122 7.22 25.86 3.79
CA ARG A 122 7.51 27.29 3.64
C ARG A 122 7.86 27.68 2.20
N VAL A 123 8.46 26.75 1.46
CA VAL A 123 8.81 26.94 0.04
C VAL A 123 7.67 26.50 -0.89
N TYR A 124 6.97 25.43 -0.53
CA TYR A 124 5.83 24.90 -1.30
C TYR A 124 4.60 24.78 -0.39
N PRO A 125 3.87 25.88 -0.13
CA PRO A 125 2.73 25.88 0.81
C PRO A 125 1.64 24.88 0.44
N ASP A 126 1.44 24.64 -0.85
CA ASP A 126 0.44 23.75 -1.42
C ASP A 126 0.89 22.28 -1.52
N LEU A 127 2.07 21.95 -0.99
CA LEU A 127 2.63 20.60 -1.08
C LEU A 127 1.85 19.60 -0.21
N GLU A 128 1.39 18.54 -0.85
CA GLU A 128 0.75 17.38 -0.21
C GLU A 128 1.67 16.16 -0.32
N TYR A 129 1.60 15.24 0.64
CA TYR A 129 2.51 14.11 0.70
C TYR A 129 1.89 12.81 1.24
N ILE A 130 2.51 11.69 0.85
CA ILE A 130 2.41 10.40 1.53
C ILE A 130 3.82 10.00 1.96
N ARG A 131 4.04 9.80 3.26
CA ARG A 131 5.32 9.36 3.84
C ARG A 131 5.23 7.88 4.18
N ILE A 132 6.23 7.11 3.79
CA ILE A 132 6.42 5.70 4.12
C ILE A 132 7.74 5.57 4.88
N ALA A 133 7.70 4.95 6.06
CA ALA A 133 8.90 4.63 6.83
C ALA A 133 9.35 3.21 6.51
N GLU A 134 10.65 3.04 6.28
CA GLU A 134 11.28 1.77 5.90
C GLU A 134 12.64 1.60 6.61
N PRO A 135 12.95 0.42 7.15
CA PRO A 135 14.27 0.15 7.72
C PRO A 135 15.31 -0.13 6.62
N GLN A 136 16.46 0.52 6.71
CA GLN A 136 17.62 0.17 5.91
C GLN A 136 18.23 -1.15 6.40
N GLY A 137 19.09 -1.76 5.57
CA GLY A 137 19.77 -3.01 5.93
C GLY A 137 20.58 -2.96 7.23
N ARG A 138 20.99 -1.76 7.67
CA ARG A 138 21.72 -1.53 8.92
C ARG A 138 20.86 -1.30 10.17
N GLY A 139 19.53 -1.25 10.05
CA GLY A 139 18.64 -0.87 11.17
C GLY A 139 18.02 0.50 11.04
N ALA A 140 18.78 1.49 10.53
CA ALA A 140 18.34 2.88 10.49
C ALA A 140 17.00 3.06 9.76
N TRP A 141 16.15 3.92 10.29
CA TRP A 141 14.97 4.39 9.58
C TRP A 141 15.34 5.21 8.35
N HIS A 142 14.50 5.07 7.33
CA HIS A 142 14.54 5.78 6.08
C HIS A 142 13.12 6.20 5.71
N LEU A 143 12.97 7.35 5.05
CA LEU A 143 11.65 7.81 4.58
C LEU A 143 11.60 7.89 3.06
N HIS A 144 10.62 7.21 2.48
CA HIS A 144 10.15 7.47 1.13
C HIS A 144 8.94 8.42 1.20
N VAL A 145 9.03 9.57 0.55
CA VAL A 145 8.02 10.62 0.63
C VAL A 145 7.56 10.97 -0.77
N LEU A 146 6.36 10.54 -1.11
CA LEU A 146 5.68 10.97 -2.32
C LEU A 146 5.13 12.36 -2.10
N VAL A 147 5.47 13.31 -2.95
CA VAL A 147 5.03 14.71 -2.86
C VAL A 147 4.32 15.12 -4.13
N LYS A 148 3.27 15.92 -3.99
CA LYS A 148 2.59 16.56 -5.12
C LYS A 148 2.25 18.01 -4.82
N ARG A 149 2.23 18.81 -5.88
CA ARG A 149 1.71 20.19 -5.86
C ARG A 149 0.41 20.29 -6.64
N SER A 150 -0.37 21.31 -6.33
CA SER A 150 -1.65 21.61 -6.99
C SER A 150 -1.42 22.45 -8.24
N ASN A 151 -0.62 23.50 -8.11
CA ASN A 151 -0.57 24.58 -9.10
C ASN A 151 0.58 24.39 -10.10
N ASP A 152 1.81 24.26 -9.60
CA ASP A 152 3.01 24.25 -10.43
C ASP A 152 3.73 22.91 -10.40
N ASP A 153 4.69 22.77 -11.31
CA ASP A 153 5.62 21.65 -11.32
C ASP A 153 6.42 21.58 -10.00
N PHE A 154 6.76 20.36 -9.60
CA PHE A 154 7.59 20.15 -8.42
C PHE A 154 9.04 19.99 -8.85
N TYR A 155 9.87 20.93 -8.41
CA TYR A 155 11.30 20.89 -8.61
C TYR A 155 12.02 21.42 -7.37
N ILE A 156 13.00 20.66 -6.88
CA ILE A 156 13.91 21.08 -5.82
C ILE A 156 15.30 20.51 -6.09
N GLU A 157 16.33 21.33 -5.96
CA GLU A 157 17.71 20.87 -6.02
C GLU A 157 18.03 20.01 -4.80
N ASN A 158 18.73 18.89 -5.01
CA ASN A 158 18.97 17.93 -3.93
C ASN A 158 19.72 18.55 -2.75
N PHE A 159 20.67 19.48 -2.97
CA PHE A 159 21.38 20.14 -1.88
C PHE A 159 20.45 20.99 -0.99
N LYS A 160 19.43 21.65 -1.58
CA LYS A 160 18.43 22.41 -0.83
C LYS A 160 17.56 21.47 0.00
N LEU A 161 17.16 20.35 -0.60
CA LEU A 161 16.41 19.31 0.10
C LEU A 161 17.23 18.71 1.25
N GLU A 162 18.51 18.44 1.05
CA GLU A 162 19.42 17.91 2.07
C GLU A 162 19.55 18.87 3.25
N LYS A 163 19.70 20.18 2.98
CA LYS A 163 19.67 21.23 4.01
C LYS A 163 18.34 21.28 4.77
N MET A 164 17.22 21.11 4.07
CA MET A 164 15.90 21.02 4.71
C MET A 164 15.72 19.72 5.51
N TRP A 165 16.35 18.62 5.10
CA TRP A 165 16.32 17.38 5.85
C TRP A 165 17.17 17.49 7.12
N GLY A 166 18.45 17.85 6.98
CA GLY A 166 19.35 18.18 8.09
C GLY A 166 19.94 16.98 8.84
N HIS A 167 19.54 15.74 8.50
CA HIS A 167 19.96 14.54 9.25
C HIS A 167 20.79 13.54 8.44
N GLY A 168 21.09 13.83 7.18
CA GLY A 168 21.85 12.93 6.31
C GLY A 168 21.62 13.25 4.84
N PHE A 169 21.42 12.23 4.03
CA PHE A 169 21.39 12.35 2.58
C PHE A 169 19.97 12.33 2.04
N THR A 170 19.78 12.97 0.89
CA THR A 170 18.51 12.95 0.17
C THR A 170 18.67 12.53 -1.28
N PHE A 171 17.59 12.04 -1.88
CA PHE A 171 17.47 11.87 -3.32
C PHE A 171 16.08 12.32 -3.79
N VAL A 172 16.03 12.89 -5.00
CA VAL A 172 14.80 13.30 -5.67
C VAL A 172 14.62 12.46 -6.91
N LYS A 173 13.44 11.85 -7.05
CA LYS A 173 13.05 11.13 -8.25
C LYS A 173 11.73 11.66 -8.79
N ASN A 174 11.77 12.23 -9.99
CA ASN A 174 10.55 12.69 -10.66
C ASN A 174 9.68 11.50 -11.08
N LEU A 175 8.35 11.64 -11.00
CA LEU A 175 7.38 10.60 -11.34
C LEU A 175 6.74 10.78 -12.72
N ARG A 176 7.23 11.73 -13.52
CA ARG A 176 6.77 12.02 -14.88
C ARG A 176 6.71 10.76 -15.72
N ASN A 177 5.60 10.60 -16.42
CA ASN A 177 5.30 9.48 -17.33
C ASN A 177 5.15 8.11 -16.66
N VAL A 178 5.04 8.05 -15.32
CA VAL A 178 4.69 6.81 -14.62
C VAL A 178 3.16 6.68 -14.58
N ASP A 179 2.63 5.69 -15.30
CA ASP A 179 1.19 5.50 -15.46
C ASP A 179 0.52 4.77 -14.27
N ASN A 180 1.27 3.93 -13.55
CA ASN A 180 0.87 3.25 -12.32
C ASN A 180 1.90 3.51 -11.21
N VAL A 181 1.78 4.69 -10.57
CA VAL A 181 2.73 5.17 -9.55
C VAL A 181 2.79 4.24 -8.34
N GLY A 182 1.67 3.68 -7.90
CA GLY A 182 1.60 2.76 -6.77
C GLY A 182 2.38 1.48 -7.00
N ALA A 183 2.28 0.89 -8.20
CA ALA A 183 3.09 -0.27 -8.58
C ALA A 183 4.57 0.10 -8.70
N TYR A 184 4.88 1.26 -9.32
CA TYR A 184 6.25 1.76 -9.47
C TYR A 184 6.94 1.95 -8.12
N VAL A 185 6.33 2.70 -7.19
CA VAL A 185 6.88 2.96 -5.85
C VAL A 185 7.04 1.65 -5.09
N SER A 186 6.09 0.72 -5.21
CA SER A 186 6.21 -0.60 -4.56
C SER A 186 7.37 -1.43 -5.08
N ALA A 187 7.89 -1.12 -6.28
CA ALA A 187 9.11 -1.74 -6.77
C ALA A 187 10.37 -1.25 -6.02
N TYR A 188 10.37 0.01 -5.56
CA TYR A 188 11.48 0.65 -4.83
C TYR A 188 11.51 0.33 -3.34
N LEU A 189 10.36 0.05 -2.75
CA LEU A 189 10.25 -0.33 -1.34
C LEU A 189 10.76 -1.78 -1.20
N ALA A 190 11.95 -1.92 -0.61
CA ALA A 190 12.64 -3.20 -0.42
C ALA A 190 11.86 -4.13 0.53
N ASP A 191 11.08 -3.56 1.45
CA ASP A 191 10.37 -4.34 2.47
C ASP A 191 8.87 -4.50 2.23
N ILE A 192 8.36 -4.11 1.06
CA ILE A 192 7.04 -4.58 0.66
C ILE A 192 7.14 -6.07 0.39
N PRO A 193 6.44 -6.92 1.18
CA PRO A 193 6.40 -8.33 0.88
C PRO A 193 5.81 -8.47 -0.51
N VAL A 194 6.50 -9.24 -1.35
CA VAL A 194 5.99 -9.57 -2.68
C VAL A 194 4.72 -10.35 -2.45
N ASN A 195 3.60 -9.83 -2.96
CA ASN A 195 2.43 -10.69 -3.07
C ASN A 195 2.86 -11.82 -4.02
N PRO A 196 2.70 -13.10 -3.68
CA PRO A 196 3.08 -14.22 -4.56
C PRO A 196 2.49 -14.14 -5.99
N ASP A 197 1.57 -13.22 -6.24
CA ASP A 197 0.97 -12.90 -7.53
C ASP A 197 1.66 -11.77 -8.31
N ASP A 198 2.52 -10.95 -7.70
CA ASP A 198 3.26 -9.90 -8.42
C ASP A 198 4.33 -10.61 -9.31
N GLU A 199 3.97 -10.95 -10.55
CA GLU A 199 4.93 -11.46 -11.53
C GLU A 199 6.02 -10.40 -11.77
N LEU A 200 7.27 -10.82 -11.58
CA LEU A 200 8.43 -10.01 -11.88
C LEU A 200 8.58 -9.92 -13.38
N LYS A 201 8.31 -8.73 -13.94
CA LYS A 201 8.81 -8.42 -15.28
C LYS A 201 10.33 -8.32 -15.23
N ASP A 202 10.96 -8.99 -16.18
CA ASP A 202 12.39 -9.17 -16.42
C ASP A 202 13.12 -10.01 -15.38
N GLY A 203 13.64 -11.16 -15.83
CA GLY A 203 14.47 -12.12 -15.09
C GLY A 203 15.82 -11.57 -14.59
N LYS A 204 15.83 -10.39 -13.97
CA LYS A 204 16.97 -9.89 -13.21
C LYS A 204 16.94 -10.53 -11.82
N PRO A 205 18.05 -11.15 -11.38
CA PRO A 205 18.13 -11.73 -10.04
C PRO A 205 17.95 -10.61 -9.01
N LYS A 206 16.92 -10.73 -8.17
CA LYS A 206 16.66 -9.76 -7.10
C LYS A 206 17.76 -9.86 -6.05
N LYS A 207 18.64 -8.87 -6.01
CA LYS A 207 19.65 -8.65 -4.96
C LYS A 207 19.08 -8.30 -3.58
N VAL A 208 17.76 -8.32 -3.39
CA VAL A 208 17.11 -8.02 -2.11
C VAL A 208 15.92 -8.95 -1.94
N ILE A 209 15.96 -9.78 -0.90
CA ILE A 209 14.82 -10.56 -0.41
C ILE A 209 13.73 -9.55 -0.02
N LYS A 210 12.73 -9.37 -0.89
CA LYS A 210 11.66 -8.42 -0.64
C LYS A 210 10.82 -8.88 0.55
N GLY A 211 10.68 -8.01 1.55
CA GLY A 211 10.04 -8.36 2.83
C GLY A 211 10.99 -9.04 3.84
N GLY A 212 12.29 -9.13 3.53
CA GLY A 212 13.28 -9.69 4.45
C GLY A 212 13.38 -8.93 5.78
N ARG A 213 13.01 -7.65 5.82
CA ARG A 213 13.09 -6.80 7.03
C ARG A 213 11.74 -6.53 7.67
N LEU A 214 10.71 -7.34 7.37
CA LEU A 214 9.42 -7.20 8.03
C LEU A 214 9.48 -7.34 9.56
N HIS A 215 10.41 -8.16 10.05
CA HIS A 215 10.69 -8.34 11.48
C HIS A 215 11.21 -7.07 12.17
N MET A 216 11.76 -6.11 11.40
CA MET A 216 12.32 -4.87 11.94
C MET A 216 11.25 -3.80 12.20
N TYR A 217 10.00 -4.03 11.75
CA TYR A 217 8.90 -3.12 12.02
C TYR A 217 8.27 -3.43 13.38
N PRO A 218 8.27 -2.47 14.33
CA PRO A 218 7.59 -2.66 15.60
C PRO A 218 6.09 -2.97 15.44
N PRO A 219 5.50 -3.72 16.38
CA PRO A 219 4.05 -3.81 16.52
C PRO A 219 3.41 -2.41 16.57
N HIS A 220 2.19 -2.30 16.05
CA HIS A 220 1.38 -1.07 16.08
C HIS A 220 1.97 0.18 15.38
N MET A 221 3.19 0.12 14.83
CA MET A 221 3.80 1.21 14.07
C MET A 221 2.98 1.60 12.82
N ARG A 222 2.78 2.89 12.59
CA ARG A 222 2.15 3.34 11.35
C ARG A 222 3.18 3.42 10.21
N LEU A 223 3.17 2.43 9.32
CA LEU A 223 4.09 2.32 8.16
C LEU A 223 4.05 3.57 7.27
N TYR A 224 2.85 4.11 7.05
CA TYR A 224 2.68 5.31 6.24
C TYR A 224 1.69 6.31 6.82
N THR A 225 2.01 7.58 6.62
CA THR A 225 1.18 8.74 6.97
C THR A 225 0.96 9.59 5.73
N LYS A 226 -0.05 10.46 5.77
CA LYS A 226 -0.40 11.32 4.64
C LYS A 226 -0.79 12.70 5.14
N SER A 227 -0.62 13.72 4.32
CA SER A 227 -1.19 15.04 4.56
C SER A 227 -2.71 15.07 4.33
N LYS A 228 -3.33 16.22 4.66
CA LYS A 228 -4.79 16.38 4.69
C LYS A 228 -5.43 16.26 3.30
N GLY A 229 -4.79 16.81 2.26
CA GLY A 229 -5.28 16.83 0.88
C GLY A 229 -5.18 15.51 0.12
N ILE A 230 -4.55 14.47 0.69
CA ILE A 230 -4.53 13.12 0.10
C ILE A 230 -5.89 12.46 0.31
N LYS A 231 -6.59 12.14 -0.78
CA LYS A 231 -7.95 11.56 -0.78
C LYS A 231 -7.91 10.03 -0.73
N LYS A 232 -8.89 9.40 -0.09
CA LYS A 232 -9.05 7.94 -0.18
C LYS A 232 -9.55 7.57 -1.59
N PRO A 233 -9.22 6.36 -2.10
CA PRO A 233 -9.79 5.88 -3.35
C PRO A 233 -11.31 5.75 -3.24
N GLU A 234 -12.01 5.96 -4.35
CA GLU A 234 -13.46 5.79 -4.43
C GLU A 234 -13.79 4.36 -4.83
N SER A 235 -14.64 3.71 -4.03
CA SER A 235 -15.04 2.32 -4.23
C SER A 235 -16.56 2.19 -4.18
N TYR A 236 -17.12 1.37 -5.07
CA TYR A 236 -18.54 1.05 -5.10
C TYR A 236 -18.76 -0.38 -5.57
N ILE A 237 -19.94 -0.93 -5.26
CA ILE A 237 -20.28 -2.33 -5.54
C ILE A 237 -21.36 -2.36 -6.61
N VAL A 238 -21.12 -3.10 -7.71
CA VAL A 238 -22.08 -3.28 -8.81
C VAL A 238 -22.03 -4.71 -9.37
N PRO A 239 -23.11 -5.22 -9.97
CA PRO A 239 -23.09 -6.46 -10.73
C PRO A 239 -22.07 -6.39 -11.87
N TYR A 240 -21.35 -7.49 -12.11
CA TYR A 240 -20.27 -7.57 -13.10
C TYR A 240 -20.75 -7.20 -14.51
N ARG A 241 -21.95 -7.62 -14.90
CA ARG A 241 -22.59 -7.26 -16.17
C ARG A 241 -22.78 -5.76 -16.43
N LYS A 242 -22.80 -4.94 -15.37
CA LYS A 242 -22.93 -3.48 -15.51
C LYS A 242 -21.59 -2.80 -15.80
N ILE A 243 -20.48 -3.54 -15.76
CA ILE A 243 -19.15 -3.01 -16.03
C ILE A 243 -18.94 -2.90 -17.53
N LYS A 244 -18.86 -1.67 -18.04
CA LYS A 244 -18.39 -1.40 -19.40
C LYS A 244 -16.87 -1.55 -19.45
N LYS A 245 -16.39 -2.74 -19.81
CA LYS A 245 -14.94 -3.07 -19.86
C LYS A 245 -14.15 -2.14 -20.81
N THR A 246 -14.78 -1.65 -21.88
CA THR A 246 -14.21 -0.64 -22.79
C THR A 246 -13.75 0.60 -22.07
N ASP A 247 -14.44 1.00 -20.99
CA ASP A 247 -14.16 2.22 -20.27
C ASP A 247 -13.00 2.06 -19.28
N LEU A 248 -12.51 0.83 -19.04
CA LEU A 248 -11.49 0.54 -18.02
C LEU A 248 -10.06 0.63 -18.57
N GLY A 249 -9.89 0.53 -19.89
CA GLY A 249 -8.57 0.43 -20.54
C GLY A 249 -8.03 -1.01 -20.57
N LYS A 250 -6.72 -1.16 -20.82
CA LYS A 250 -6.09 -2.49 -20.92
C LYS A 250 -5.94 -3.16 -19.55
N SER A 251 -6.23 -4.46 -19.49
CA SER A 251 -5.90 -5.28 -18.31
C SER A 251 -4.38 -5.38 -18.17
N VAL A 252 -3.85 -4.96 -17.02
CA VAL A 252 -2.41 -4.92 -16.73
C VAL A 252 -1.99 -5.90 -15.65
N PHE A 253 -2.94 -6.41 -14.88
CA PHE A 253 -2.72 -7.39 -13.81
C PHE A 253 -4.00 -8.17 -13.54
N GLU A 254 -3.86 -9.48 -13.33
CA GLU A 254 -4.95 -10.36 -12.92
C GLU A 254 -4.43 -11.37 -11.89
N SER A 255 -5.24 -11.63 -10.86
CA SER A 255 -4.96 -12.65 -9.85
C SER A 255 -6.26 -13.34 -9.45
N SER A 256 -6.18 -14.65 -9.25
CA SER A 256 -7.29 -15.49 -8.81
C SER A 256 -6.84 -16.43 -7.69
N LYS A 257 -7.62 -16.48 -6.61
CA LYS A 257 -7.35 -17.29 -5.42
C LYS A 257 -8.60 -18.08 -5.02
N ILE A 258 -8.39 -19.31 -4.59
CA ILE A 258 -9.43 -20.18 -4.04
C ILE A 258 -9.03 -20.54 -2.61
N LEU A 259 -9.93 -20.30 -1.67
CA LEU A 259 -9.77 -20.68 -0.26
C LEU A 259 -10.53 -21.99 -0.02
N TYR A 260 -9.88 -22.91 0.68
CA TYR A 260 -10.42 -24.20 1.08
C TYR A 260 -10.42 -24.37 2.60
N ASP A 261 -11.45 -25.02 3.13
CA ASP A 261 -11.47 -25.48 4.51
C ASP A 261 -10.53 -26.69 4.71
N ASP A 262 -10.44 -27.20 5.93
CA ASP A 262 -9.59 -28.36 6.25
C ASP A 262 -10.10 -29.67 5.63
N ASN A 263 -11.36 -29.71 5.21
CA ASN A 263 -12.00 -30.85 4.54
C ASN A 263 -11.86 -30.77 3.00
N GLY A 264 -11.25 -29.71 2.46
CA GLY A 264 -11.10 -29.50 1.03
C GLY A 264 -12.30 -28.85 0.33
N ASN A 265 -13.30 -28.36 1.06
CA ASN A 265 -14.42 -27.61 0.47
C ASN A 265 -14.03 -26.18 0.16
N ILE A 266 -14.54 -25.64 -0.94
CA ILE A 266 -14.29 -24.25 -1.33
C ILE A 266 -15.06 -23.31 -0.39
N ILE A 267 -14.32 -22.52 0.39
CA ILE A 267 -14.86 -21.45 1.23
C ILE A 267 -15.17 -20.21 0.41
N THR A 268 -14.24 -19.75 -0.44
CA THR A 268 -14.45 -18.54 -1.25
C THR A 268 -13.49 -18.48 -2.43
N LYS A 269 -13.93 -17.85 -3.52
CA LYS A 269 -13.12 -17.55 -4.71
C LYS A 269 -12.94 -16.05 -4.79
N ILE A 270 -11.70 -15.59 -4.95
CA ILE A 270 -11.34 -14.19 -5.06
C ILE A 270 -10.71 -13.98 -6.43
N LYS A 271 -11.20 -13.02 -7.20
CA LYS A 271 -10.56 -12.57 -8.44
C LYS A 271 -10.35 -11.07 -8.40
N THR A 272 -9.15 -10.62 -8.74
CA THR A 272 -8.77 -9.22 -8.80
C THR A 272 -8.19 -8.93 -10.18
N ILE A 273 -8.74 -7.93 -10.85
CA ILE A 273 -8.27 -7.48 -12.17
C ILE A 273 -7.97 -5.99 -12.05
N GLN A 274 -6.80 -5.56 -12.49
CA GLN A 274 -6.47 -4.15 -12.62
C GLN A 274 -6.39 -3.75 -14.09
N TYR A 275 -7.04 -2.65 -14.41
CA TYR A 275 -7.04 -2.03 -15.72
C TYR A 275 -6.32 -0.68 -15.66
N ASN A 276 -5.68 -0.30 -16.75
CA ASN A 276 -5.01 0.99 -16.89
C ASN A 276 -5.48 1.68 -18.19
N ARG A 277 -6.06 2.87 -18.06
CA ARG A 277 -6.58 3.68 -19.17
C ARG A 277 -5.51 4.30 -20.06
N LYS A 278 -4.25 4.35 -19.61
CA LYS A 278 -3.11 4.88 -20.39
C LYS A 278 -2.41 3.80 -21.24
N ARG A 279 -2.89 2.55 -21.23
CA ARG A 279 -2.28 1.40 -21.92
C ARG A 279 -3.26 0.66 -22.83
#